data_AF-A0A6N8XFX6-F1
#
_entry.id   AF-A0A6N8XFX6-F1
#
_cell.length_a   1.000
_cell.length_b   1.000
_cell.length_c   1.000
_cell.angle_alpha   90.00
_cell.angle_beta   90.00
_cell.angle_gamma   90.00
#
_symmetry.space_group_name_H-M   'P 1'
#
loop_
_entity.id
_entity.type
_entity.pdbx_description
1 polymer ?
#
loop_
_entity_poly.entity_id
_entity_poly.type
_entity_poly.pdbx_seq_one_letter_code
_entity_poly.pdbx_strand_id
1 'polypeptide(L)'
;EIWIEVGGARYELTQFHYHTPGEHTVRGRPFDMEIHLVHRNDEGSLAVVGVLVRRGREHPLLDALAEHLPKPGESLAIEGEKVAASELLPGASRIFRYEGSLTTPPCSEGVRWYVLETHIEISDAGLAAFEAGLGKNNRPVQPLNGRELLVDRCRSRSQTSRT
;
A
#
# COMPACT_ATOMS: atom_id res chain seq x y z
N GLU A 1 -3.87 -15.98 6.50
CA GLU A 1 -4.02 -15.77 5.05
C GLU A 1 -4.77 -14.47 4.85
N ILE A 2 -4.19 -13.54 4.09
CA ILE A 2 -4.78 -12.23 3.82
C ILE A 2 -5.18 -12.25 2.35
N TRP A 3 -6.45 -12.02 2.07
CA TRP A 3 -7.00 -11.96 0.73
C TRP A 3 -8.02 -10.85 0.62
N ILE A 4 -8.28 -10.39 -0.60
CA ILE A 4 -9.32 -9.42 -0.92
C ILE A 4 -10.27 -10.01 -1.97
N GLU A 5 -11.52 -9.56 -1.96
CA GLU A 5 -12.48 -9.87 -3.01
C GLU A 5 -12.61 -8.68 -3.97
N VAL A 6 -12.42 -8.94 -5.26
CA VAL A 6 -12.52 -7.94 -6.33
C VAL A 6 -13.40 -8.50 -7.43
N GLY A 7 -14.58 -7.90 -7.63
CA GLY A 7 -15.52 -8.33 -8.68
C GLY A 7 -16.01 -9.77 -8.51
N GLY A 8 -16.11 -10.27 -7.28
CA GLY A 8 -16.50 -11.64 -6.97
C GLY A 8 -15.36 -12.67 -7.08
N ALA A 9 -14.15 -12.26 -7.45
CA ALA A 9 -12.97 -13.11 -7.48
C ALA A 9 -12.06 -12.85 -6.27
N ARG A 10 -11.44 -13.92 -5.75
CA ARG A 10 -10.52 -13.88 -4.60
C ARG A 10 -9.08 -13.62 -5.06
N TYR A 11 -8.42 -12.67 -4.43
CA TYR A 11 -7.02 -12.31 -4.68
C TYR A 11 -6.21 -12.51 -3.39
N GLU A 12 -5.26 -13.44 -3.41
CA GLU A 12 -4.38 -13.73 -2.29
C GLU A 12 -3.25 -12.72 -2.20
N LEU A 13 -2.93 -12.25 -1.00
CA LEU A 13 -1.73 -11.45 -0.76
C LEU A 13 -0.49 -12.29 -1.07
N THR A 14 0.34 -11.81 -1.98
CA THR A 14 1.59 -12.47 -2.39
C THR A 14 2.81 -11.86 -1.71
N GLN A 15 2.83 -10.53 -1.61
CA GLN A 15 3.91 -9.76 -0.99
C GLN A 15 3.43 -8.34 -0.67
N PHE A 16 4.20 -7.62 0.13
CA PHE A 16 4.12 -6.17 0.21
C PHE A 16 5.52 -5.54 0.17
N HIS A 17 5.59 -4.29 -0.27
CA HIS A 17 6.84 -3.54 -0.40
C HIS A 17 6.59 -2.03 -0.27
N TYR A 18 7.68 -1.26 -0.24
CA TYR A 18 7.69 0.15 0.12
C TYR A 18 8.33 1.02 -0.96
N HIS A 19 7.84 2.24 -1.10
CA HIS A 19 8.40 3.28 -1.96
C HIS A 19 8.66 4.56 -1.19
N THR A 20 9.88 5.09 -1.32
CA THR A 20 10.30 6.39 -0.75
C THR A 20 10.80 7.30 -1.88
N PRO A 21 10.21 8.50 -2.08
CA PRO A 21 8.90 8.93 -1.58
C PRO A 21 7.74 8.09 -2.14
N GLY A 22 6.50 8.35 -1.70
CA GLY A 22 5.33 7.68 -2.27
C GLY A 22 5.18 7.89 -3.78
N GLU A 23 4.59 6.92 -4.49
CA GLU A 23 4.42 6.98 -5.95
C GLU A 23 3.17 7.76 -6.34
N HIS A 24 2.07 7.56 -5.62
CA HIS A 24 0.83 8.28 -5.84
C HIS A 24 0.87 9.68 -5.23
N THR A 25 0.14 10.59 -5.88
CA THR A 25 -0.15 11.90 -5.33
C THR A 25 -1.66 12.07 -5.18
N VAL A 26 -2.08 12.73 -4.11
CA VAL A 26 -3.47 13.12 -3.92
C VAL A 26 -3.58 14.62 -4.16
N ARG A 27 -4.30 15.00 -5.23
CA ARG A 27 -4.42 16.39 -5.69
C ARG A 27 -3.05 17.06 -5.91
N GLY A 28 -2.12 16.32 -6.53
CA GLY A 28 -0.76 16.78 -6.83
C GLY A 28 0.17 16.88 -5.62
N ARG A 29 -0.26 16.47 -4.43
CA ARG A 29 0.59 16.45 -3.23
C ARG A 29 1.19 15.06 -3.03
N PRO A 30 2.52 14.94 -2.95
CA PRO A 30 3.18 13.67 -2.66
C PRO A 30 3.03 13.28 -1.18
N PHE A 31 3.38 12.04 -0.89
CA PHE A 31 3.48 11.45 0.45
C PHE A 31 4.94 11.03 0.72
N ASP A 32 5.29 10.93 1.99
CA ASP A 32 6.67 10.63 2.41
C ASP A 32 7.07 9.20 2.06
N MET A 33 6.12 8.27 2.10
CA MET A 33 6.30 6.88 1.68
C MET A 33 4.96 6.30 1.19
N GLU A 34 5.02 5.19 0.45
CA GLU A 34 3.85 4.40 0.07
C GLU A 34 4.13 2.90 0.20
N ILE A 35 3.14 2.14 0.67
CA ILE A 35 3.20 0.69 0.79
C ILE A 35 2.28 0.06 -0.26
N HIS A 36 2.79 -0.90 -1.02
CA HIS A 36 1.98 -1.70 -1.94
C HIS A 36 1.77 -3.09 -1.38
N LEU A 37 0.52 -3.49 -1.18
CA LEU A 37 0.13 -4.86 -0.89
C LEU A 37 -0.34 -5.50 -2.20
N VAL A 38 0.45 -6.43 -2.73
CA VAL A 38 0.25 -7.05 -4.04
C VAL A 38 -0.52 -8.36 -3.90
N HIS A 39 -1.68 -8.42 -4.54
CA HIS A 39 -2.55 -9.58 -4.53
C HIS A 39 -2.70 -10.20 -5.92
N ARG A 40 -2.88 -11.51 -5.98
CA ARG A 40 -3.01 -12.29 -7.21
C ARG A 40 -4.16 -13.30 -7.10
N ASN A 41 -4.99 -13.42 -8.13
CA ASN A 41 -5.99 -14.49 -8.21
C ASN A 41 -5.42 -15.75 -8.88
N ASP A 42 -6.23 -16.81 -8.92
CA ASP A 42 -5.92 -18.09 -9.58
C ASP A 42 -5.63 -17.97 -11.08
N GLU A 43 -6.23 -16.99 -11.75
CA GLU A 43 -5.96 -16.67 -13.17
C GLU A 43 -4.68 -15.83 -13.38
N GLY A 44 -4.00 -15.42 -12.30
CA GLY A 44 -2.78 -14.61 -12.37
C GLY A 44 -3.00 -13.10 -12.55
N SER A 45 -4.25 -12.64 -12.56
CA SER A 45 -4.60 -11.21 -12.52
C SER A 45 -4.13 -10.56 -11.23
N LEU A 46 -3.79 -9.27 -11.28
CA LEU A 46 -3.23 -8.52 -10.15
C LEU A 46 -4.18 -7.45 -9.62
N ALA A 47 -4.21 -7.34 -8.30
CA ALA A 47 -4.82 -6.24 -7.58
C ALA A 47 -3.83 -5.70 -6.55
N VAL A 48 -3.65 -4.37 -6.49
CA VAL A 48 -2.72 -3.73 -5.56
C VAL A 48 -3.47 -2.76 -4.67
N VAL A 49 -3.26 -2.90 -3.36
CA VAL A 49 -3.71 -1.91 -2.37
C VAL A 49 -2.55 -0.98 -2.04
N GLY A 50 -2.71 0.31 -2.32
CA GLY A 50 -1.76 1.36 -1.99
C GLY A 50 -2.10 2.01 -0.65
N VAL A 51 -1.17 1.98 0.30
CA VAL A 51 -1.29 2.67 1.60
C VAL A 51 -0.33 3.85 1.61
N LEU A 52 -0.90 5.05 1.70
CA LEU A 52 -0.14 6.29 1.77
C LEU A 52 0.42 6.46 3.20
N VAL A 53 1.65 6.94 3.31
CA VAL A 53 2.33 7.13 4.61
C VAL A 53 2.83 8.58 4.72
N ARG A 54 2.63 9.17 5.90
CA ARG A 54 3.22 10.47 6.25
C ARG A 54 4.12 10.37 7.47
N ARG A 55 5.12 11.22 7.52
CA ARG A 55 5.81 11.56 8.77
C ARG A 55 4.80 12.04 9.82
N GLY A 56 4.89 11.49 11.02
CA GLY A 56 3.98 11.79 12.12
C GLY A 56 4.31 10.99 13.37
N ARG A 57 3.29 10.42 14.01
CA ARG A 57 3.48 9.54 15.16
C ARG A 57 4.08 8.20 14.76
N GLU A 58 4.71 7.56 15.73
CA GLU A 58 5.19 6.19 15.62
C GLU A 58 4.04 5.22 15.28
N HIS A 59 4.30 4.35 14.31
CA HIS A 59 3.46 3.23 13.95
C HIS A 59 4.16 1.94 14.38
N PRO A 60 3.66 1.23 15.40
CA PRO A 60 4.38 0.14 16.07
C PRO A 60 5.03 -0.87 15.12
N LEU A 61 4.27 -1.37 14.14
CA LEU A 61 4.80 -2.33 13.17
C LEU A 61 5.80 -1.71 12.19
N LEU A 62 5.53 -0.50 11.71
CA LEU A 62 6.29 0.08 10.60
C LEU A 62 7.64 0.59 11.08
N ASP A 63 7.67 1.21 12.25
CA ASP A 63 8.89 1.62 12.93
C ASP A 63 9.73 0.41 13.38
N ALA A 64 9.11 -0.65 13.91
CA ALA A 64 9.83 -1.90 14.21
C ALA A 64 10.46 -2.55 12.97
N LEU A 65 9.78 -2.53 11.82
CA LEU A 65 10.34 -3.01 10.56
C LEU A 65 11.50 -2.13 10.07
N ALA A 66 11.45 -0.82 10.32
CA ALA A 66 12.51 0.11 9.95
C ALA A 66 13.83 -0.19 10.67
N GLU A 67 13.78 -0.66 11.92
CA GLU A 67 14.95 -1.08 12.70
C GLU A 67 15.63 -2.35 12.16
N HIS A 68 14.90 -3.15 11.38
CA HIS A 68 15.33 -4.47 10.91
C HIS A 68 15.49 -4.54 9.39
N LEU A 69 15.61 -3.39 8.72
CA LEU A 69 15.82 -3.36 7.26
C LEU A 69 17.12 -4.10 6.89
N PRO A 70 17.06 -5.14 6.04
CA PRO A 70 18.26 -5.81 5.57
C PRO A 70 19.08 -4.85 4.69
N LYS A 71 20.39 -5.09 4.63
CA LYS A 71 21.23 -4.35 3.68
C LYS A 71 20.88 -4.71 2.24
N PRO A 72 21.21 -3.85 1.26
CA PRO A 72 21.01 -4.18 -0.15
C PRO A 72 21.62 -5.54 -0.52
N GLY A 73 20.79 -6.43 -1.08
CA GLY A 73 21.19 -7.78 -1.47
C GLY A 73 21.13 -8.84 -0.37
N GLU A 74 20.82 -8.45 0.87
CA GLU A 74 20.59 -9.38 1.97
C GLU A 74 19.09 -9.69 2.13
N SER A 75 18.79 -10.80 2.78
CA SER A 75 17.43 -11.18 3.17
C SER A 75 17.46 -11.59 4.62
N LEU A 76 16.52 -11.05 5.41
CA LEU A 76 16.33 -11.39 6.80
C LEU A 76 15.02 -12.16 6.93
N ALA A 77 15.10 -13.39 7.44
CA ALA A 77 13.91 -14.12 7.86
C ALA A 77 13.44 -13.53 9.20
N ILE A 78 12.20 -13.08 9.27
CA ILE A 78 11.58 -12.68 10.53
C ILE A 78 11.13 -13.95 11.24
N GLU A 79 11.92 -14.38 12.24
CA GLU A 79 11.60 -15.50 13.12
C GLU A 79 10.79 -14.97 14.33
N GLY A 80 9.60 -15.53 14.58
CA GLY A 80 8.76 -15.13 15.73
C GLY A 80 7.40 -14.55 15.34
N GLU A 81 7.06 -13.38 15.90
CA GLU A 81 5.75 -12.75 15.72
C GLU A 81 5.40 -12.57 14.23
N LYS A 82 4.21 -13.03 13.86
CA LYS A 82 3.73 -12.92 12.48
C LYS A 82 3.52 -11.46 12.16
N VAL A 83 4.31 -10.88 11.25
CA VAL A 83 4.00 -9.59 10.64
C VAL A 83 2.66 -9.70 9.93
N ALA A 84 1.63 -9.13 10.56
CA ALA A 84 0.30 -9.12 9.98
C ALA A 84 0.19 -7.90 9.06
N ALA A 85 0.23 -8.11 7.74
CA ALA A 85 0.12 -7.01 6.77
C ALA A 85 -1.21 -6.22 6.92
N SER A 86 -2.22 -6.79 7.57
CA SER A 86 -3.45 -6.09 7.95
C SER A 86 -3.23 -4.94 8.94
N GLU A 87 -2.18 -4.96 9.74
CA GLU A 87 -1.83 -3.86 10.65
C GLU A 87 -1.31 -2.64 9.90
N LEU A 88 -0.88 -2.80 8.65
CA LEU A 88 -0.51 -1.69 7.77
C LEU A 88 -1.74 -1.05 7.10
N LEU A 89 -2.94 -1.62 7.28
CA LEU A 89 -4.16 -1.09 6.68
C LEU A 89 -4.83 -0.09 7.63
N PRO A 90 -4.91 1.20 7.28
CA PRO A 90 -5.72 2.15 8.02
C PRO A 90 -7.20 1.83 7.84
N GLY A 91 -8.03 2.35 8.74
CA GLY A 91 -9.47 2.44 8.47
C GLY A 91 -9.71 3.23 7.18
N ALA A 92 -10.33 2.61 6.19
CA ALA A 92 -10.61 3.28 4.93
C ALA A 92 -11.93 4.04 5.03
N SER A 93 -11.90 5.35 4.79
CA SER A 93 -13.12 6.16 4.57
C SER A 93 -13.44 6.31 3.08
N ARG A 94 -12.39 6.40 2.27
CA ARG A 94 -12.43 6.60 0.82
C ARG A 94 -11.29 5.83 0.15
N ILE A 95 -11.61 5.17 -0.95
CA ILE A 95 -10.68 4.36 -1.76
C ILE A 95 -10.74 4.88 -3.18
N PHE A 96 -9.59 5.23 -3.75
CA PHE A 96 -9.46 5.56 -5.16
C PHE A 96 -9.21 4.28 -5.94
N ARG A 97 -10.01 4.03 -6.97
CA ARG A 97 -9.92 2.82 -7.78
C ARG A 97 -9.74 3.16 -9.25
N TYR A 98 -8.78 2.50 -9.88
CA TYR A 98 -8.50 2.66 -11.30
C TYR A 98 -7.79 1.42 -11.88
N GLU A 99 -7.82 1.27 -13.20
CA GLU A 99 -6.99 0.28 -13.90
C GLU A 99 -5.66 0.91 -14.35
N GLY A 100 -4.56 0.24 -14.04
CA GLY A 100 -3.22 0.74 -14.26
C GLY A 100 -2.25 -0.38 -14.56
N SER A 101 -1.00 -0.18 -14.14
CA SER A 101 0.11 -1.11 -14.38
C SER A 101 0.92 -1.34 -13.12
N LEU A 102 1.87 -2.27 -13.21
CA LEU A 102 3.00 -2.31 -12.31
C LEU A 102 3.82 -1.01 -12.44
N THR A 103 4.35 -0.54 -11.32
CA THR A 103 5.17 0.67 -11.28
C THR A 103 6.66 0.40 -11.52
N THR A 104 7.05 -0.87 -11.54
CA THR A 104 8.38 -1.35 -11.90
C THR A 104 8.37 -2.12 -13.23
N PRO A 105 9.50 -2.17 -13.97
CA PRO A 105 9.61 -2.98 -15.18
C PRO A 105 9.17 -4.44 -14.94
N PRO A 106 8.41 -5.05 -15.87
CA PRO A 106 8.12 -4.60 -17.24
C PRO A 106 6.92 -3.64 -17.37
N CYS A 107 6.42 -3.05 -16.28
CA CYS A 107 5.30 -2.11 -16.28
C CYS A 107 4.01 -2.69 -16.89
N SER A 108 3.78 -3.99 -16.70
CA SER A 108 2.60 -4.70 -17.23
C SER A 108 1.30 -4.01 -16.81
N GLU A 109 0.41 -3.77 -17.77
CA GLU A 109 -0.92 -3.20 -17.56
C GLU A 109 -1.94 -4.27 -17.09
N GLY A 110 -3.18 -3.86 -16.84
CA GLY A 110 -4.25 -4.72 -16.35
C GLY A 110 -4.25 -4.91 -14.82
N VAL A 111 -3.51 -4.07 -14.09
CA VAL A 111 -3.46 -4.09 -12.63
C VAL A 111 -4.61 -3.26 -12.07
N ARG A 112 -5.42 -3.85 -11.18
CA ARG A 112 -6.48 -3.13 -10.47
C ARG A 112 -5.90 -2.44 -9.22
N TRP A 113 -5.94 -1.12 -9.20
CA TRP A 113 -5.40 -0.32 -8.12
C TRP A 113 -6.49 0.13 -7.15
N TYR A 114 -6.16 0.07 -5.85
CA TYR A 114 -7.00 0.50 -4.73
C TYR A 114 -6.14 1.34 -3.79
N VAL A 115 -6.14 2.66 -3.95
CA VAL A 115 -5.32 3.58 -3.13
C VAL A 115 -6.18 4.14 -2.00
N LEU A 116 -5.79 3.88 -0.75
CA LEU A 116 -6.52 4.34 0.43
C LEU A 116 -6.24 5.83 0.65
N GLU A 117 -7.28 6.67 0.72
CA GLU A 117 -7.11 8.11 0.99
C GLU A 117 -6.65 8.37 2.43
N THR A 118 -7.09 7.50 3.36
CA THR A 118 -6.62 7.55 4.75
C THR A 118 -5.19 7.01 4.79
N HIS A 119 -4.27 7.80 5.34
CA HIS A 119 -2.86 7.44 5.46
C HIS A 119 -2.57 6.92 6.87
N ILE A 120 -1.49 6.17 6.98
CA ILE A 120 -0.84 5.89 8.26
C ILE A 120 0.31 6.88 8.48
N GLU A 121 0.79 6.93 9.72
CA GLU A 121 1.93 7.76 10.09
C GLU A 121 3.16 6.87 10.34
N ILE A 122 4.35 7.46 10.34
CA ILE A 122 5.62 6.82 10.73
C ILE A 122 6.46 7.85 11.49
N SER A 123 7.27 7.42 12.46
CA SER A 123 8.18 8.34 13.15
C SER A 123 9.25 8.90 12.22
N ASP A 124 9.87 10.02 12.62
CA ASP A 124 11.01 10.61 11.90
C ASP A 124 12.17 9.60 11.76
N ALA A 125 12.45 8.82 12.80
CA ALA A 125 13.52 7.85 12.80
C ALA A 125 13.23 6.67 11.86
N GLY A 126 12.01 6.15 11.89
CA GLY A 126 11.58 5.07 11.00
C GLY A 126 11.61 5.50 9.54
N LEU A 127 11.10 6.70 9.22
CA LEU A 127 11.16 7.25 7.87
C LEU A 127 12.60 7.40 7.37
N ALA A 128 13.48 7.97 8.21
CA ALA A 128 14.89 8.14 7.84
C ALA A 128 15.60 6.80 7.56
N ALA A 129 15.26 5.74 8.31
CA ALA A 129 15.79 4.40 8.06
C ALA A 129 15.32 3.82 6.71
N PHE A 130 14.04 3.98 6.37
CA PHE A 130 13.53 3.57 5.05
C PHE A 130 14.16 4.38 3.92
N GLU A 131 14.26 5.71 4.05
CA GLU A 131 14.89 6.57 3.05
C GLU A 131 16.36 6.20 2.82
N ALA A 132 17.09 5.86 3.90
CA ALA A 132 18.48 5.42 3.81
C ALA A 132 18.62 4.02 3.19
N GLY A 133 17.72 3.10 3.54
CA GLY A 133 17.77 1.70 3.09
C GLY A 133 17.30 1.51 1.64
N LEU A 134 16.30 2.27 1.20
CA LEU A 134 15.67 2.11 -0.11
C LEU A 134 16.13 3.16 -1.13
N GLY A 135 16.58 4.33 -0.66
CA GLY A 135 16.84 5.48 -1.53
C GLY A 135 15.58 5.97 -2.24
N LYS A 136 15.75 6.56 -3.43
CA LYS A 136 14.62 6.97 -4.27
C LYS A 136 14.25 5.86 -5.24
N ASN A 137 13.13 5.18 -4.97
CA ASN A 137 12.64 4.05 -5.77
C ASN A 137 11.21 4.28 -6.31
N ASN A 138 10.80 5.53 -6.41
CA ASN A 138 9.46 5.90 -6.84
C ASN A 138 9.43 6.29 -8.33
N ARG A 139 8.54 5.67 -9.10
CA ARG A 139 8.27 6.06 -10.48
C ARG A 139 7.51 7.39 -10.50
N PRO A 140 7.86 8.34 -11.40
CA PRO A 140 7.09 9.56 -11.57
C PRO A 140 5.62 9.28 -11.94
N VAL A 141 4.71 10.16 -11.52
CA VAL A 141 3.30 10.09 -11.91
C VAL A 141 3.14 10.03 -13.43
N GLN A 142 2.20 9.21 -13.90
CA GLN A 142 1.92 9.01 -15.32
C GLN A 142 0.61 9.72 -15.72
N PRO A 143 0.46 10.15 -16.99
CA PRO A 143 -0.76 10.76 -17.47
C PRO A 143 -2.00 9.88 -17.22
N LEU A 144 -3.12 10.47 -16.79
CA LEU A 144 -4.38 9.74 -16.64
C LEU A 144 -4.93 9.25 -17.99
N ASN A 145 -4.64 9.98 -19.07
CA ASN A 145 -5.23 9.75 -20.39
C ASN A 145 -6.77 9.71 -20.27
N GLY A 146 -7.44 8.78 -20.94
CA GLY A 146 -8.90 8.60 -20.86
C GLY A 146 -9.38 7.76 -19.67
N ARG A 147 -8.52 7.43 -18.70
CA ARG A 147 -8.89 6.58 -17.56
C ARG A 147 -9.81 7.32 -16.60
N GLU A 148 -10.84 6.64 -16.14
CA GLU A 148 -11.70 7.12 -15.05
C GLU A 148 -11.09 6.78 -13.69
N LEU A 149 -11.08 7.77 -12.79
CA LEU A 149 -10.75 7.57 -11.39
C LEU A 149 -12.05 7.40 -10.60
N LEU A 150 -12.31 6.17 -10.13
CA LEU A 150 -13.48 5.85 -9.33
C LEU A 150 -13.18 6.09 -7.84
N VAL A 151 -14.20 6.46 -7.08
CA VAL A 151 -14.08 6.73 -5.64
C VAL A 151 -15.13 5.95 -4.88
N ASP A 152 -14.68 4.94 -4.15
CA ASP A 152 -15.52 4.17 -3.26
C ASP A 152 -15.53 4.83 -1.87
N ARG A 153 -16.72 4.98 -1.27
CA ARG A 153 -16.88 5.51 0.10
C ARG A 153 -17.25 4.38 1.05
N CYS A 154 -16.38 4.08 1.99
CA CYS A 154 -16.67 3.12 3.05
C CYS A 154 -17.61 3.78 4.07
N ARG A 155 -18.88 3.39 4.05
CA ARG A 155 -19.82 3.75 5.12
C ARG A 155 -19.59 2.77 6.27
N SER A 156 -19.36 3.27 7.48
CA SER A 156 -19.52 2.44 8.66
C SER A 156 -20.95 1.88 8.65
N ARG A 157 -21.12 0.57 8.80
CA ARG A 157 -22.43 0.03 9.14
C ARG A 157 -22.76 0.59 10.51
N SER A 158 -23.68 1.54 10.59
CA SER A 158 -24.34 1.84 11.85
C SER A 158 -25.03 0.56 12.29
N GLN A 159 -24.57 -0.03 13.40
CA GLN A 159 -25.36 -1.00 14.14
C GLN A 159 -26.61 -0.26 14.62
N THR A 160 -27.68 -0.27 13.83
CA THR A 160 -29.03 -0.07 14.36
C THR A 160 -29.32 -1.26 15.25
N SER A 161 -28.96 -1.14 16.53
CA SER A 161 -29.61 -1.90 17.59
C SER A 161 -31.08 -1.48 17.57
N ARG A 162 -31.96 -2.36 17.06
CA ARG A 162 -33.40 -2.18 17.22
C ARG A 162 -33.73 -2.50 18.68
N THR A 163 -34.46 -1.55 19.27
CA THR A 163 -35.13 -1.56 20.59
C THR A 163 -35.67 -2.91 21.02
#